data_AF-A0A1I7UDW6-F1
#
_entry.id   AF-A0A1I7UDW6-F1
#
_cell.length_a   1.000
_cell.length_b   1.000
_cell.length_c   1.000
_cell.angle_alpha   90.00
_cell.angle_beta   90.00
_cell.angle_gamma   90.00
#
_symmetry.space_group_name_H-M   'P 1'
#
loop_
_entity.id
_entity.type
_entity.pdbx_description
1 polymer ?
#
loop_
_entity_poly.entity_id
_entity_poly.type
_entity_poly.pdbx_seq_one_letter_code
_entity_poly.pdbx_strand_id
1 'polypeptide(L)'
;MHPTVPIIIPVVAVSIITIFENRYFLLFAEHTWWRHARYPFLATNYILGILYYLPTVLSVPDQPTAREIIFKEFPEFRALDTPSNPVYVLVLDNPWVSVRQIAMEATVVIECLVIVMMLKMKMKNVVSLPLLVILIPSAISVFSGILGISTQSVNNLVYITFSCHGLTSTIVMLTIQNPYREFCLGMVGKNRMPRKATVSGVSTKSITNVTTF
;
A
#
# COMPACT_ATOMS: atom_id res chain seq x y z
N MET A 1 14.95 16.05 -6.48
CA MET A 1 13.75 15.23 -6.15
C MET A 1 12.62 16.19 -5.77
N HIS A 2 11.45 16.10 -6.38
CA HIS A 2 10.31 16.93 -5.98
C HIS A 2 9.81 16.53 -4.58
N PRO A 3 9.27 17.47 -3.77
CA PRO A 3 8.73 17.21 -2.42
C PRO A 3 7.59 16.19 -2.37
N THR A 4 7.02 15.81 -3.52
CA THR A 4 5.86 14.93 -3.64
C THR A 4 6.19 13.45 -3.44
N VAL A 5 7.40 13.01 -3.80
CA VAL A 5 7.82 11.60 -3.71
C VAL A 5 7.76 11.06 -2.27
N PRO A 6 8.29 11.75 -1.24
CA PRO A 6 8.25 11.23 0.12
C PRO A 6 6.82 11.06 0.66
N ILE A 7 5.84 11.88 0.26
CA ILE A 7 4.45 11.76 0.72
C ILE A 7 3.73 10.53 0.12
N ILE A 8 4.05 10.17 -1.13
CA ILE A 8 3.36 9.09 -1.84
C ILE A 8 3.66 7.73 -1.20
N ILE A 9 4.90 7.50 -0.79
CA ILE A 9 5.37 6.22 -0.25
C ILE A 9 4.58 5.74 1.00
N PRO A 10 4.39 6.56 2.05
CA PRO A 10 3.66 6.15 3.25
C PRO A 10 2.16 6.00 2.99
N VAL A 11 1.57 6.79 2.10
CA VAL A 11 0.15 6.59 1.72
C VAL A 11 -0.03 5.26 1.02
N VAL A 12 0.92 4.86 0.15
CA VAL A 12 0.94 3.53 -0.47
C VAL A 12 1.12 2.44 0.60
N ALA A 13 2.03 2.62 1.55
CA ALA A 13 2.24 1.67 2.64
C ALA A 13 0.98 1.48 3.51
N VAL A 14 0.29 2.56 3.88
CA VAL A 14 -0.98 2.52 4.63
C VAL A 14 -2.09 1.84 3.82
N SER A 15 -2.11 2.04 2.50
CA SER A 15 -3.07 1.34 1.63
C SER A 15 -2.85 -0.18 1.62
N ILE A 16 -1.60 -0.63 1.68
CA ILE A 16 -1.24 -2.04 1.78
C ILE A 16 -1.72 -2.63 3.10
N ILE A 17 -1.45 -1.94 4.22
CA ILE A 17 -1.93 -2.32 5.56
C ILE A 17 -3.47 -2.44 5.54
N THR A 18 -4.16 -1.48 4.92
CA THR A 18 -5.62 -1.48 4.80
C THR A 18 -6.14 -2.69 4.03
N ILE A 19 -5.49 -3.08 2.92
CA ILE A 19 -5.88 -4.26 2.13
C ILE A 19 -5.73 -5.54 2.97
N PHE A 20 -4.60 -5.71 3.66
CA PHE A 20 -4.36 -6.91 4.46
C PHE A 20 -5.25 -6.97 5.71
N GLU A 21 -5.47 -5.84 6.39
CA GLU A 21 -6.42 -5.72 7.50
C GLU A 21 -7.83 -6.06 7.03
N ASN A 22 -8.27 -5.51 5.89
CA ASN A 22 -9.61 -5.77 5.38
C ASN A 22 -9.82 -7.25 5.05
N ARG A 23 -8.78 -7.92 4.52
CA ARG A 23 -8.81 -9.36 4.27
C ARG A 23 -8.89 -10.15 5.57
N TYR A 24 -8.13 -9.75 6.60
CA TYR A 24 -8.21 -10.35 7.92
C TYR A 24 -9.60 -10.18 8.54
N PHE A 25 -10.18 -8.98 8.43
CA PHE A 25 -11.50 -8.67 8.94
C PHE A 25 -12.59 -9.57 8.34
N LEU A 26 -12.66 -9.64 7.01
CA LEU A 26 -13.67 -10.43 6.30
C LEU A 26 -13.56 -11.93 6.57
N LEU A 27 -12.36 -12.46 6.80
CA LEU A 27 -12.16 -13.90 6.98
C LEU A 27 -12.30 -14.34 8.44
N PHE A 28 -11.92 -13.50 9.40
CA PHE A 28 -11.72 -13.94 10.78
C PHE A 28 -12.27 -13.00 11.86
N ALA A 29 -12.47 -11.72 11.55
CA ALA A 29 -12.68 -10.70 12.59
C ALA A 29 -14.05 -10.00 12.53
N GLU A 30 -14.89 -10.30 11.54
CA GLU A 30 -16.19 -9.65 11.32
C GLU A 30 -17.10 -9.64 12.55
N HIS A 31 -17.12 -10.75 13.30
CA HIS A 31 -17.94 -10.92 14.51
C HIS A 31 -17.17 -10.68 15.82
N THR A 32 -15.99 -10.06 15.74
CA THR A 32 -15.15 -9.79 16.91
C THR A 32 -15.18 -8.30 17.29
N TRP A 33 -14.59 -7.95 18.44
CA TRP A 33 -14.42 -6.56 18.86
C TRP A 33 -13.64 -5.70 17.84
N TRP A 34 -12.82 -6.34 16.98
CA TRP A 34 -12.05 -5.69 15.93
C TRP A 34 -12.92 -4.90 14.93
N ARG A 35 -14.22 -5.24 14.81
CA ARG A 35 -15.20 -4.47 14.02
C ARG A 35 -15.26 -2.99 14.39
N HIS A 36 -15.05 -2.66 15.67
CA HIS A 36 -15.07 -1.27 16.13
C HIS A 36 -13.66 -0.67 16.15
N ALA A 37 -12.66 -1.46 16.52
CA ALA A 37 -11.27 -1.02 16.64
C ALA A 37 -10.60 -0.71 15.29
N ARG A 38 -11.07 -1.29 14.18
CA ARG A 38 -10.49 -1.05 12.86
C ARG A 38 -10.59 0.40 12.40
N TYR A 39 -11.68 1.11 12.71
CA TYR A 39 -11.86 2.49 12.27
C TYR A 39 -10.83 3.45 12.86
N PRO A 40 -10.62 3.51 14.19
CA PRO A 40 -9.55 4.33 14.76
C PRO A 40 -8.17 3.86 14.34
N PHE A 41 -7.94 2.55 14.19
CA PHE A 41 -6.67 2.00 13.70
C PHE A 41 -6.33 2.51 12.29
N LEU A 42 -7.25 2.37 11.34
CA LEU A 42 -7.05 2.83 9.96
C LEU A 42 -6.96 4.36 9.88
N ALA A 43 -7.82 5.08 10.61
CA ALA A 43 -7.78 6.55 10.64
C ALA A 43 -6.43 7.07 11.16
N THR A 44 -5.91 6.48 12.25
CA THR A 44 -4.60 6.83 12.81
C THR A 44 -3.49 6.61 11.78
N ASN A 45 -3.52 5.48 11.08
CA ASN A 45 -2.52 5.16 10.06
C ASN A 45 -2.53 6.16 8.89
N TYR A 46 -3.70 6.52 8.37
CA TYR A 46 -3.80 7.53 7.32
C TYR A 46 -3.38 8.93 7.80
N ILE A 47 -3.78 9.32 9.02
CA ILE A 47 -3.38 10.59 9.62
C ILE A 47 -1.86 10.65 9.78
N LEU A 48 -1.24 9.60 10.32
CA LEU A 48 0.22 9.52 10.47
C LEU A 48 0.92 9.54 9.11
N GLY A 49 0.41 8.80 8.11
CA GLY A 49 0.96 8.78 6.77
C GLY A 49 0.97 10.15 6.07
N ILE A 50 0.02 11.03 6.40
CA ILE A 50 -0.02 12.41 5.90
C ILE A 50 0.83 13.34 6.77
N LEU A 51 0.69 13.25 8.09
CA LEU A 51 1.29 14.22 9.02
C LEU A 51 2.79 14.02 9.25
N TYR A 52 3.35 12.81 9.04
CA TYR A 52 4.75 12.56 9.37
C TYR A 52 5.73 13.46 8.59
N TYR A 53 5.39 13.82 7.34
CA TYR A 53 6.24 14.65 6.48
C TYR A 53 6.02 16.15 6.70
N LEU A 54 4.92 16.52 7.36
CA LEU A 54 4.54 17.92 7.57
C LEU A 54 5.66 18.74 8.24
N PRO A 55 6.34 18.28 9.30
CA PRO A 55 7.43 19.04 9.91
C PRO A 55 8.59 19.30 8.95
N THR A 56 8.87 18.37 8.03
CA THR A 56 9.94 18.52 7.04
C THR A 56 9.58 19.58 6.01
N VAL A 57 8.32 19.62 5.54
CA VAL A 57 7.84 20.66 4.62
C VAL A 57 7.83 22.04 5.28
N LEU A 58 7.41 22.11 6.55
CA LEU A 58 7.39 23.36 7.31
C LEU A 58 8.80 23.89 7.65
N SER A 59 9.81 23.01 7.65
CA SER A 59 11.21 23.37 7.95
C SER A 59 12.06 23.53 6.69
N VAL A 60 11.45 23.68 5.51
CA VAL A 60 12.19 23.86 4.26
C VAL A 60 12.99 25.17 4.33
N PRO A 61 14.31 25.13 4.07
CA PRO A 61 15.15 26.32 4.13
C PRO A 61 14.94 27.24 2.92
N ASP A 62 15.37 28.49 3.09
CA ASP A 62 15.44 29.47 2.00
C ASP A 62 16.29 28.93 0.84
N GLN A 63 15.72 28.87 -0.37
CA GLN A 63 16.31 28.14 -1.48
C GLN A 63 17.60 28.76 -2.04
N PRO A 64 17.73 30.10 -2.21
CA PRO A 64 19.00 30.72 -2.61
C PRO A 64 20.15 30.34 -1.67
N THR A 65 19.94 30.50 -0.37
CA THR A 65 20.95 30.19 0.66
C THR A 65 21.26 28.69 0.70
N ALA A 66 20.23 27.85 0.64
CA ALA A 66 20.40 26.40 0.72
C ALA A 66 21.15 25.82 -0.49
N ARG A 67 20.89 26.35 -1.68
CA ARG A 67 21.60 25.93 -2.90
C ARG A 67 23.06 26.34 -2.87
N GLU A 68 23.38 27.53 -2.35
CA GLU A 68 24.76 27.95 -2.18
C GLU A 68 25.55 27.01 -1.28
N ILE A 69 24.97 26.63 -0.12
CA ILE A 69 25.56 25.68 0.82
C ILE A 69 25.80 24.32 0.14
N ILE A 70 24.77 23.76 -0.50
CA ILE A 70 24.88 22.45 -1.16
C ILE A 70 25.88 22.46 -2.32
N PHE A 71 25.93 23.51 -3.14
CA PHE A 71 26.90 23.59 -4.24
C PHE A 71 28.34 23.83 -3.77
N LYS A 72 28.52 24.36 -2.57
CA LYS A 72 29.84 24.48 -1.95
C LYS A 72 30.32 23.13 -1.41
N GLU A 73 29.43 22.36 -0.82
CA GLU A 73 29.73 21.06 -0.23
C GLU A 73 29.84 19.94 -1.29
N PHE A 74 28.98 19.99 -2.30
CA PHE A 74 28.86 19.01 -3.40
C PHE A 74 28.85 19.75 -4.75
N PRO A 75 30.03 20.17 -5.26
CA PRO A 75 30.13 20.97 -6.48
C PRO A 75 29.56 20.28 -7.73
N GLU A 76 29.52 18.95 -7.75
CA GLU A 76 28.93 18.15 -8.82
C GLU A 76 27.43 18.40 -9.03
N PHE A 77 26.68 18.79 -7.99
CA PHE A 77 25.25 19.06 -8.13
C PHE A 77 24.94 20.32 -8.93
N ARG A 78 25.93 21.22 -9.10
CA ARG A 78 25.78 22.38 -9.98
C ARG A 78 25.53 21.97 -11.43
N ALA A 79 26.00 20.80 -11.87
CA ALA A 79 25.72 20.28 -13.21
C ALA A 79 24.26 19.81 -13.39
N LEU A 80 23.56 19.53 -12.30
CA LEU A 80 22.14 19.14 -12.31
C LEU A 80 21.20 20.36 -12.27
N ASP A 81 21.74 21.54 -12.00
CA ASP A 81 20.98 22.77 -11.84
C ASP A 81 20.76 23.45 -13.19
N THR A 82 19.51 23.45 -13.66
CA THR A 82 19.13 24.07 -14.94
C THR A 82 18.01 25.09 -14.73
N PRO A 83 17.89 26.15 -15.56
CA PRO A 83 16.78 27.10 -15.45
C PRO A 83 15.40 26.44 -15.51
N SER A 84 15.30 25.34 -16.26
CA SER A 84 14.07 24.54 -16.41
C SER A 84 13.81 23.61 -15.22
N ASN A 85 14.86 23.15 -14.53
CA ASN A 85 14.79 22.23 -13.40
C ASN A 85 15.83 22.64 -12.34
N PRO A 86 15.54 23.67 -11.51
CA PRO A 86 16.46 24.08 -10.47
C PRO A 86 16.56 23.00 -9.38
N VAL A 87 17.75 22.82 -8.82
CA VAL A 87 17.95 21.91 -7.68
C VAL A 87 17.18 22.46 -6.48
N TYR A 88 16.25 21.66 -5.97
CA TYR A 88 15.43 21.99 -4.81
C TYR A 88 15.98 21.30 -3.56
N VAL A 89 16.40 22.09 -2.58
CA VAL A 89 16.98 21.59 -1.33
C VAL A 89 15.88 21.47 -0.29
N LEU A 90 15.55 20.23 0.08
CA LEU A 90 14.46 19.94 1.02
C LEU A 90 14.89 20.12 2.48
N VAL A 91 16.14 19.81 2.80
CA VAL A 91 16.66 19.73 4.18
C VAL A 91 18.14 20.11 4.16
N LEU A 92 18.56 20.89 5.14
CA LEU A 92 19.96 21.12 5.50
C LEU A 92 20.16 20.61 6.94
N ASP A 93 21.19 19.78 7.16
CA ASP A 93 21.69 19.36 8.47
C ASP A 93 20.62 19.09 9.55
N ASN A 94 19.54 18.38 9.20
CA ASN A 94 18.46 18.04 10.12
C ASN A 94 18.35 16.53 10.34
N PRO A 95 19.01 15.98 11.37
CA PRO A 95 19.00 14.54 11.64
C PRO A 95 17.60 14.02 12.00
N TRP A 96 16.70 14.89 12.48
CA TRP A 96 15.35 14.49 12.86
C TRP A 96 14.51 14.03 11.66
N VAL A 97 14.84 14.46 10.45
CA VAL A 97 14.15 13.98 9.24
C VAL A 97 14.40 12.49 9.05
N SER A 98 15.66 12.06 9.12
CA SER A 98 16.05 10.65 9.02
C SER A 98 15.47 9.82 10.17
N VAL A 99 15.50 10.33 11.41
CA VAL A 99 14.92 9.66 12.57
C VAL A 99 13.41 9.44 12.40
N ARG A 100 12.66 10.47 12.00
CA ARG A 100 11.21 10.35 11.74
C ARG A 100 10.91 9.38 10.60
N GLN A 101 11.72 9.40 9.54
CA GLN A 101 11.57 8.48 8.41
C GLN A 101 11.79 7.02 8.83
N ILE A 102 12.88 6.73 9.56
CA ILE A 102 13.16 5.38 10.08
C ILE A 102 12.06 4.91 11.03
N ALA A 103 11.58 5.79 11.92
CA ALA A 103 10.51 5.44 12.87
C ALA A 103 9.19 5.08 12.17
N MET A 104 8.80 5.84 11.14
CA MET A 104 7.60 5.56 10.34
C MET A 104 7.73 4.25 9.56
N GLU A 105 8.87 4.01 8.94
CA GLU A 105 9.12 2.77 8.19
C GLU A 105 9.11 1.55 9.13
N ALA A 106 9.74 1.66 10.30
CA ALA A 106 9.71 0.60 11.31
C ALA A 106 8.28 0.30 11.79
N THR A 107 7.46 1.34 12.00
CA THR A 107 6.05 1.18 12.41
C THR A 107 5.26 0.39 11.37
N VAL A 108 5.37 0.78 10.09
CA VAL A 108 4.73 0.08 8.96
C VAL A 108 5.18 -1.38 8.88
N VAL A 109 6.49 -1.64 9.02
CA VAL A 109 7.03 -3.00 8.99
C VAL A 109 6.48 -3.84 10.13
N ILE A 110 6.43 -3.30 11.35
CA ILE A 110 5.88 -3.99 12.52
C ILE A 110 4.40 -4.31 12.31
N GLU A 111 3.59 -3.36 11.86
CA GLU A 111 2.17 -3.58 11.60
C GLU A 111 1.95 -4.65 10.50
N CYS A 112 2.73 -4.58 9.43
CA CYS A 112 2.71 -5.60 8.38
C CYS A 112 3.06 -6.98 8.96
N LEU A 113 4.12 -7.10 9.76
CA LEU A 113 4.51 -8.37 10.37
C LEU A 113 3.43 -8.92 11.32
N VAL A 114 2.79 -8.07 12.13
CA VAL A 114 1.70 -8.46 13.04
C VAL A 114 0.49 -8.95 12.26
N ILE A 115 0.03 -8.22 11.24
CA ILE A 115 -1.10 -8.63 10.41
C ILE A 115 -0.78 -9.94 9.67
N VAL A 116 0.44 -10.09 9.17
CA VAL A 116 0.91 -11.32 8.51
C VAL A 116 0.93 -12.49 9.49
N MET A 117 1.45 -12.30 10.70
CA MET A 117 1.47 -13.33 11.72
C MET A 117 0.05 -13.79 12.06
N MET A 118 -0.87 -12.84 12.29
CA MET A 118 -2.28 -13.13 12.53
C MET A 118 -2.94 -13.89 11.38
N LEU A 119 -2.65 -13.48 10.13
CA LEU A 119 -3.15 -14.15 8.93
C LEU A 119 -2.56 -15.55 8.75
N LYS A 120 -1.26 -15.75 9.00
CA LYS A 120 -0.58 -17.06 8.89
C LYS A 120 -1.06 -18.04 9.97
N MET A 121 -1.32 -17.57 11.18
CA MET A 121 -1.90 -18.38 12.25
C MET A 121 -3.27 -18.95 11.86
N LYS A 122 -4.02 -18.26 10.98
CA LYS A 122 -5.35 -18.68 10.51
C LYS A 122 -5.35 -19.31 9.11
N MET A 123 -4.38 -18.99 8.25
CA MET A 123 -4.25 -19.51 6.88
C MET A 123 -2.82 -19.99 6.60
N LYS A 124 -2.62 -21.30 6.47
CA LYS A 124 -1.27 -21.88 6.32
C LYS A 124 -0.58 -21.58 4.97
N ASN A 125 -1.31 -21.35 3.85
CA ASN A 125 -0.68 -21.38 2.51
C ASN A 125 -0.97 -20.20 1.54
N VAL A 126 -1.90 -19.27 1.84
CA VAL A 126 -2.39 -18.28 0.82
C VAL A 126 -1.81 -16.87 0.97
N VAL A 127 -1.00 -16.65 2.01
CA VAL A 127 -0.56 -15.32 2.45
C VAL A 127 0.89 -15.01 2.02
N SER A 128 1.68 -16.01 1.64
CA SER A 128 3.14 -15.82 1.58
C SER A 128 3.64 -14.99 0.38
N LEU A 129 2.97 -15.06 -0.79
CA LEU A 129 3.55 -14.54 -2.04
C LEU A 129 3.54 -13.00 -2.16
N PRO A 130 2.42 -12.28 -1.95
CA PRO A 130 2.37 -10.83 -2.13
C PRO A 130 3.12 -10.04 -1.04
N LEU A 131 3.43 -10.69 0.09
CA LEU A 131 4.00 -10.08 1.29
C LEU A 131 5.52 -10.16 1.36
N LEU A 132 6.11 -11.27 0.87
CA LEU A 132 7.57 -11.42 0.75
C LEU A 132 8.18 -10.34 -0.15
N VAL A 133 7.46 -9.95 -1.21
CA VAL A 133 7.91 -8.96 -2.19
C VAL A 133 8.04 -7.55 -1.57
N ILE A 134 7.33 -7.24 -0.49
CA ILE A 134 7.39 -5.92 0.18
C ILE A 134 8.33 -5.94 1.39
N LEU A 135 8.25 -6.99 2.22
CA LEU A 135 9.00 -7.06 3.48
C LEU A 135 10.52 -7.09 3.25
N ILE A 136 10.98 -7.70 2.15
CA ILE A 136 12.41 -7.81 1.85
C ILE A 136 13.01 -6.42 1.53
N PRO A 137 12.48 -5.62 0.57
CA PRO A 137 12.97 -4.26 0.31
C PRO A 137 12.90 -3.32 1.52
N SER A 138 11.81 -3.37 2.30
CA SER A 138 11.66 -2.53 3.50
C SER A 138 12.70 -2.88 4.56
N ALA A 139 12.96 -4.16 4.80
CA ALA A 139 14.00 -4.58 5.74
C ALA A 139 15.37 -4.07 5.30
N ILE A 140 15.72 -4.22 4.02
CA ILE A 140 16.99 -3.72 3.48
C ILE A 140 17.11 -2.19 3.67
N SER A 141 16.04 -1.44 3.44
CA SER A 141 16.06 0.01 3.62
C SER A 141 16.30 0.41 5.08
N VAL A 142 15.55 -0.17 6.02
CA VAL A 142 15.71 0.08 7.47
C VAL A 142 17.11 -0.29 7.95
N PHE A 143 17.62 -1.47 7.58
CA PHE A 143 18.98 -1.89 7.95
C PHE A 143 20.05 -0.99 7.34
N SER A 144 19.89 -0.57 6.08
CA SER A 144 20.84 0.36 5.44
C SER A 144 20.86 1.74 6.10
N GLY A 145 19.69 2.24 6.53
CA GLY A 145 19.55 3.52 7.22
C GLY A 145 20.18 3.49 8.60
N ILE A 146 19.99 2.41 9.37
CA ILE A 146 20.62 2.23 10.69
C ILE A 146 22.14 2.14 10.58
N LEU A 147 22.64 1.43 9.56
CA LEU A 147 24.09 1.26 9.35
C LEU A 147 24.75 2.49 8.67
N GLY A 148 23.97 3.50 8.28
CA GLY A 148 24.48 4.67 7.55
C GLY A 148 24.97 4.39 6.13
N ILE A 149 24.59 3.24 5.55
CA ILE A 149 24.98 2.79 4.20
C ILE A 149 23.88 3.12 3.17
N SER A 150 22.88 3.91 3.54
CA SER A 150 21.77 4.30 2.67
C SER A 150 22.23 5.24 1.57
N THR A 151 22.77 4.69 0.48
CA THR A 151 23.12 5.45 -0.72
C THR A 151 21.85 5.84 -1.48
N GLN A 152 21.92 6.95 -2.20
CA GLN A 152 20.81 7.42 -3.04
C GLN A 152 20.34 6.34 -4.03
N SER A 153 21.25 5.50 -4.53
CA SER A 153 20.94 4.38 -5.43
C SER A 153 20.12 3.27 -4.75
N VAL A 154 20.46 2.88 -3.52
CA VAL A 154 19.71 1.88 -2.74
C VAL A 154 18.30 2.40 -2.43
N ASN A 155 18.17 3.65 -2.01
CA ASN A 155 16.86 4.27 -1.72
C ASN A 155 15.98 4.33 -2.99
N ASN A 156 16.57 4.73 -4.12
CA ASN A 156 15.84 4.76 -5.40
C ASN A 156 15.36 3.37 -5.84
N LEU A 157 16.16 2.32 -5.63
CA LEU A 157 15.79 0.94 -5.97
C LEU A 157 14.63 0.43 -5.09
N VAL A 158 14.64 0.78 -3.80
CA VAL A 158 13.55 0.50 -2.87
C VAL A 158 12.26 1.19 -3.34
N TYR A 159 12.32 2.47 -3.73
CA TYR A 159 11.15 3.22 -4.22
C TYR A 159 10.58 2.65 -5.52
N ILE A 160 11.42 2.18 -6.44
CA ILE A 160 10.97 1.50 -7.65
C ILE A 160 10.25 0.20 -7.30
N THR A 161 10.79 -0.57 -6.35
CA THR A 161 10.18 -1.85 -5.94
C THR A 161 8.82 -1.66 -5.26
N PHE A 162 8.69 -0.65 -4.40
CA PHE A 162 7.39 -0.25 -3.83
C PHE A 162 6.38 0.17 -4.91
N SER A 163 6.83 0.89 -5.94
CA SER A 163 5.97 1.30 -7.06
C SER A 163 5.52 0.11 -7.92
N CYS A 164 6.44 -0.83 -8.19
CA CYS A 164 6.14 -2.05 -8.94
C CYS A 164 5.19 -3.00 -8.20
N HIS A 165 5.21 -3.01 -6.85
CA HIS A 165 4.33 -3.85 -6.05
C HIS A 165 2.84 -3.57 -6.30
N GLY A 166 2.45 -2.29 -6.44
CA GLY A 166 1.06 -1.92 -6.75
C GLY A 166 0.59 -2.50 -8.08
N LEU A 167 1.49 -2.51 -9.08
CA LEU A 167 1.25 -3.11 -10.39
C LEU A 167 1.15 -4.65 -10.28
N THR A 168 2.07 -5.30 -9.56
CA THR A 168 2.02 -6.75 -9.33
C THR A 168 0.75 -7.16 -8.58
N SER A 169 0.33 -6.42 -7.56
CA SER A 169 -0.88 -6.70 -6.79
C SER A 169 -2.16 -6.56 -7.62
N THR A 170 -2.22 -5.54 -8.49
CA THR A 170 -3.33 -5.36 -9.43
C THR A 170 -3.39 -6.50 -10.44
N ILE A 171 -2.24 -6.88 -11.01
CA ILE A 171 -2.17 -8.01 -11.96
C ILE A 171 -2.57 -9.32 -11.28
N VAL A 172 -2.08 -9.60 -10.08
CA VAL A 172 -2.43 -10.81 -9.32
C VAL A 172 -3.92 -10.84 -8.98
N MET A 173 -4.51 -9.70 -8.61
CA MET A 173 -5.95 -9.59 -8.40
C MET A 173 -6.74 -9.90 -9.68
N LEU A 174 -6.34 -9.32 -10.80
CA LEU A 174 -6.97 -9.54 -12.11
C LEU A 174 -6.79 -10.96 -12.64
N THR A 175 -5.69 -11.65 -12.30
CA THR A 175 -5.32 -12.95 -12.90
C THR A 175 -5.58 -14.16 -12.00
N ILE A 176 -5.71 -14.00 -10.68
CA ILE A 176 -5.90 -15.11 -9.72
C ILE A 176 -7.29 -15.10 -9.10
N GLN A 177 -7.92 -13.94 -8.88
CA GLN A 177 -9.26 -13.92 -8.31
C GLN A 177 -10.29 -14.21 -9.40
N ASN A 178 -10.84 -15.43 -9.36
CA ASN A 178 -11.93 -15.88 -10.23
C ASN A 178 -13.01 -14.81 -10.52
N PRO A 179 -13.59 -14.07 -9.55
CA PRO A 179 -14.62 -13.08 -9.86
C PRO A 179 -14.14 -11.92 -10.74
N TYR A 180 -12.88 -11.49 -10.61
CA TYR A 180 -12.32 -10.38 -11.41
C TYR A 180 -11.93 -10.82 -12.81
N ARG A 181 -11.37 -12.03 -12.95
CA ARG A 181 -11.07 -12.64 -14.25
C ARG A 181 -12.33 -12.75 -15.11
N GLU A 182 -13.41 -13.30 -14.54
CA GLU A 182 -14.68 -13.50 -15.23
C GLU A 182 -15.32 -12.17 -15.65
N PHE A 183 -15.23 -11.13 -14.81
CA PHE A 183 -15.71 -9.80 -15.14
C PHE A 183 -14.91 -9.15 -16.30
N CYS A 184 -13.58 -9.20 -16.26
CA CYS A 184 -12.73 -8.66 -17.32
C CYS A 184 -12.91 -9.41 -18.65
N LEU A 185 -13.02 -10.73 -18.59
CA LEU A 185 -13.33 -11.57 -19.77
C LEU A 185 -14.74 -11.28 -20.30
N GLY A 186 -15.71 -10.95 -19.44
CA GLY A 186 -17.07 -10.55 -19.83
C GLY A 186 -17.18 -9.16 -20.49
N MET A 187 -16.21 -8.26 -20.28
CA MET A 187 -16.14 -6.99 -21.01
C MET A 187 -15.50 -7.15 -22.40
N VAL A 188 -14.53 -8.06 -22.53
CA VAL A 188 -13.83 -8.34 -23.80
C VAL A 188 -14.63 -9.32 -24.67
N GLY A 189 -15.32 -10.27 -24.04
CA GLY A 189 -16.23 -11.22 -24.68
C GLY A 189 -17.67 -10.74 -24.56
N LYS A 190 -18.26 -10.29 -25.67
CA LYS A 190 -19.67 -9.89 -25.78
C LYS A 190 -20.60 -11.07 -25.46
N ASN A 191 -20.85 -11.37 -24.19
CA ASN A 191 -21.89 -12.31 -23.76
C ASN A 191 -22.60 -11.79 -22.52
N ARG A 192 -23.91 -11.58 -22.65
CA ARG A 192 -24.80 -11.17 -21.56
C ARG A 192 -24.72 -12.21 -20.44
N MET A 193 -24.34 -11.79 -19.23
CA MET A 193 -24.45 -12.65 -18.05
C MET A 193 -25.91 -13.10 -17.88
N PRO A 194 -26.20 -14.41 -17.78
CA PRO A 194 -27.53 -14.87 -17.41
C PRO A 194 -27.78 -14.50 -15.95
N ARG A 195 -28.82 -13.68 -15.72
CA ARG A 195 -29.35 -13.34 -14.40
C ARG A 195 -29.63 -14.65 -13.67
N LYS A 196 -29.03 -14.88 -12.50
CA LYS A 196 -29.38 -16.02 -11.62
C LYS A 196 -30.89 -16.02 -11.42
N ALA A 197 -31.56 -17.03 -11.96
CA ALA A 197 -32.97 -17.26 -11.72
C ALA A 197 -33.15 -17.64 -10.26
N THR A 198 -33.97 -16.85 -9.55
CA THR A 198 -34.50 -17.22 -8.24
C THR A 198 -35.23 -18.55 -8.37
N VAL A 199 -34.74 -19.59 -7.71
CA VAL A 199 -35.44 -20.86 -7.58
C VAL A 199 -36.60 -20.63 -6.59
N SER A 200 -37.80 -20.40 -7.12
CA SER A 200 -39.06 -20.61 -6.39
C SER A 200 -39.64 -21.94 -6.82
N GLY A 201 -39.84 -22.83 -5.85
CA GLY A 201 -40.10 -24.25 -6.04
C GLY A 201 -41.39 -24.62 -6.78
N VAL A 202 -41.26 -25.70 -7.54
CA VAL A 202 -42.20 -26.83 -7.71
C VAL A 202 -43.69 -26.50 -7.70
N SER A 203 -44.28 -26.49 -8.91
CA SER A 203 -45.72 -26.68 -9.14
C SER A 203 -45.98 -28.14 -9.51
N THR A 204 -46.60 -28.91 -8.62
CA THR A 204 -47.26 -30.18 -8.98
C THR A 204 -48.74 -29.91 -9.28
N LYS A 205 -49.11 -30.01 -10.55
CA LYS A 205 -50.50 -30.22 -10.99
C LYS A 205 -50.54 -31.33 -12.02
N SER A 206 -51.26 -32.41 -11.71
CA SER A 206 -51.99 -33.27 -12.65
C SER A 206 -53.03 -34.05 -11.82
N ILE A 207 -54.30 -33.60 -11.76
CA ILE A 207 -55.45 -34.06 -12.56
C ILE A 207 -55.77 -35.55 -12.35
N THR A 208 -56.89 -35.88 -11.68
CA THR A 208 -58.08 -36.51 -12.32
C THR A 208 -59.27 -36.60 -11.35
N ASN A 209 -60.47 -36.38 -11.91
CA ASN A 209 -61.81 -36.43 -11.32
C ASN A 209 -62.18 -37.83 -10.79
N VAL A 210 -63.10 -37.94 -9.80
CA VAL A 210 -64.32 -38.78 -9.82
C VAL A 210 -65.30 -38.25 -8.75
N THR A 211 -66.58 -38.39 -9.09
CA THR A 211 -67.86 -37.84 -8.64
C THR A 211 -68.45 -38.34 -7.31
N THR A 212 -69.50 -37.60 -6.90
CA THR A 212 -70.85 -38.05 -6.44
C THR A 212 -71.16 -38.29 -4.96
N PHE A 213 -72.26 -37.61 -4.58
CA PHE A 213 -73.20 -37.72 -3.46
C PHE A 213 -72.77 -37.19 -2.09
#